data_AF-A0A842MB57-F1
#
_entry.id   AF-A0A842MB57-F1
#
_cell.length_a   1.000
_cell.length_b   1.000
_cell.length_c   1.000
_cell.angle_alpha   90.00
_cell.angle_beta   90.00
_cell.angle_gamma   90.00
#
_symmetry.space_group_name_H-M   'P 1'
#
loop_
_entity.id
_entity.type
_entity.pdbx_description
1 polymer ?
#
loop_
_entity_poly.entity_id
_entity_poly.type
_entity_poly.pdbx_seq_one_letter_code
_entity_poly.pdbx_strand_id
1 'polypeptide(L)'
;MKTLEYKIVLDLLKDGIIERPDLILLDGSMCFPDEALSYHLENVPLMRKSYEEHKSTVNEFYELILKKDIPTVAISKDPTANRYFVSLYKSTRSPSPNDEIDSLGSLGSNLMKNIGKKGMYNFISENSFIKKLMRDDSFKRTKYLEITRALRNEIPAEMLRGEICGFYMKTVREQRPFFVEIPSKFMGRVDEITRILSAFSYYSLRPGYPFPLYAAHKKVELKKKYCRNIATILRNIASKEFKGDYTLIFEEKFHDRL
;
A
#
# COMPACT_ATOMS: atom_id res chain seq x y z
N MET A 1 -2.27 -4.37 -11.58
CA MET A 1 -0.83 -4.15 -11.30
C MET A 1 -0.38 -4.77 -9.98
N LYS A 2 -1.09 -4.56 -8.86
CA LYS A 2 -0.78 -5.21 -7.56
C LYS A 2 -0.65 -6.74 -7.63
N THR A 3 -1.56 -7.44 -8.32
CA THR A 3 -1.46 -8.90 -8.51
C THR A 3 -0.14 -9.33 -9.16
N LEU A 4 0.34 -8.57 -10.16
CA LEU A 4 1.59 -8.88 -10.86
C LEU A 4 2.80 -8.73 -9.94
N GLU A 5 2.80 -7.72 -9.07
CA GLU A 5 3.83 -7.52 -8.05
C GLU A 5 3.94 -8.75 -7.14
N TYR A 6 2.81 -9.24 -6.62
CA TYR A 6 2.79 -10.45 -5.78
C TYR A 6 3.24 -11.70 -6.54
N LYS A 7 2.76 -11.90 -7.78
CA LYS A 7 3.17 -13.05 -8.61
C LYS A 7 4.67 -13.09 -8.86
N ILE A 8 5.25 -11.98 -9.31
CA ILE A 8 6.69 -11.92 -9.61
C ILE A 8 7.50 -12.29 -8.37
N VAL A 9 7.15 -11.74 -7.20
CA VAL A 9 7.89 -12.06 -5.97
C VAL A 9 7.68 -13.52 -5.56
N LEU A 10 6.45 -14.03 -5.68
CA LEU A 10 6.13 -15.43 -5.38
C LEU A 10 6.95 -16.39 -6.25
N ASP A 11 7.00 -16.14 -7.56
CA ASP A 11 7.73 -16.96 -8.54
C ASP A 11 9.23 -16.94 -8.21
N LEU A 12 9.82 -15.76 -7.99
CA LEU A 12 11.23 -15.63 -7.61
C LEU A 12 11.59 -16.39 -6.31
N LEU A 13 10.66 -16.44 -5.34
CA LEU A 13 10.85 -17.14 -4.07
C LEU A 13 10.61 -18.65 -4.15
N LYS A 14 9.74 -19.10 -5.06
CA LYS A 14 9.42 -20.52 -5.29
C LYS A 14 10.49 -21.19 -6.15
N ASP A 15 10.97 -20.49 -7.17
CA ASP A 15 11.99 -20.97 -8.10
C ASP A 15 13.40 -20.95 -7.50
N GLY A 16 13.55 -20.47 -6.26
CA GLY A 16 14.84 -20.41 -5.57
C GLY A 16 15.81 -19.38 -6.15
N ILE A 17 15.34 -18.49 -7.03
CA ILE A 17 16.17 -17.40 -7.60
C ILE A 17 16.58 -16.43 -6.48
N ILE A 18 15.71 -16.24 -5.49
CA ILE A 18 16.01 -15.48 -4.26
C ILE A 18 15.66 -16.36 -3.06
N GLU A 19 16.67 -16.81 -2.32
CA GLU A 19 16.45 -17.77 -1.23
C GLU A 19 15.99 -17.13 0.08
N ARG A 20 16.55 -15.96 0.45
CA ARG A 20 16.27 -15.27 1.73
C ARG A 20 16.50 -13.76 1.63
N PRO A 21 15.54 -12.98 1.10
CA PRO A 21 15.68 -11.53 1.09
C PRO A 21 15.56 -10.97 2.51
N ASP A 22 16.39 -9.96 2.85
CA ASP A 22 16.32 -9.27 4.15
C ASP A 22 14.99 -8.53 4.35
N LEU A 23 14.44 -8.00 3.25
CA LEU A 23 13.21 -7.22 3.25
C LEU A 23 12.58 -7.21 1.85
N ILE A 24 11.30 -7.54 1.76
CA ILE A 24 10.49 -7.35 0.56
C ILE A 24 9.83 -5.97 0.63
N LEU A 25 10.01 -5.16 -0.41
CA LEU A 25 9.39 -3.86 -0.56
C LEU A 25 8.29 -3.92 -1.61
N LEU A 26 7.06 -3.60 -1.23
CA LEU A 26 5.92 -3.47 -2.13
C LEU A 26 5.61 -2.00 -2.39
N ASP A 27 5.29 -1.66 -3.63
CA ASP A 27 4.82 -0.32 -4.01
C ASP A 27 3.32 -0.16 -3.71
N GLY A 28 2.95 0.94 -3.06
CA GLY A 28 1.58 1.20 -2.63
C GLY A 28 1.22 0.51 -1.31
N SER A 29 -0.05 0.23 -1.11
CA SER A 29 -0.61 -0.24 0.17
C SER A 29 -0.97 -1.74 0.13
N MET A 30 -0.78 -2.44 1.25
CA MET A 30 -1.33 -3.78 1.50
C MET A 30 -2.84 -3.70 1.70
N CYS A 31 -3.29 -2.69 2.44
CA CYS A 31 -4.69 -2.44 2.75
C CYS A 31 -5.45 -1.67 1.66
N PHE A 32 -5.00 -1.73 0.40
CA PHE A 32 -5.75 -1.10 -0.68
C PHE A 32 -7.06 -1.87 -0.91
N PRO A 33 -8.23 -1.22 -0.82
CA PRO A 33 -9.51 -1.93 -0.78
C PRO A 33 -9.95 -2.33 -2.19
N ASP A 34 -9.74 -3.60 -2.55
CA ASP A 34 -10.34 -4.18 -3.75
C ASP A 34 -11.74 -4.77 -3.48
N GLU A 35 -12.21 -4.86 -2.24
CA GLU A 35 -13.59 -5.32 -1.94
C GLU A 35 -14.68 -4.34 -2.37
N ALA A 36 -14.37 -3.08 -2.69
CA ALA A 36 -15.37 -2.22 -3.36
C ALA A 36 -15.77 -2.82 -4.73
N LEU A 37 -14.89 -3.61 -5.36
CA LEU A 37 -15.22 -4.36 -6.55
C LEU A 37 -16.14 -5.53 -6.22
N SER A 38 -15.95 -6.24 -5.09
CA SER A 38 -16.72 -7.46 -4.74
C SER A 38 -18.23 -7.22 -4.69
N TYR A 39 -18.67 -6.07 -4.16
CA TYR A 39 -20.08 -5.66 -4.14
C TYR A 39 -20.65 -5.26 -5.52
N HIS A 40 -19.80 -5.00 -6.51
CA HIS A 40 -20.18 -4.67 -7.88
C HIS A 40 -19.83 -5.79 -8.89
N LEU A 41 -19.21 -6.90 -8.45
CA LEU A 41 -18.82 -8.05 -9.28
C LEU A 41 -20.01 -8.74 -9.93
N GLU A 42 -21.19 -8.71 -9.30
CA GLU A 42 -22.41 -9.30 -9.87
C GLU A 42 -22.81 -8.64 -11.20
N ASN A 43 -22.47 -7.36 -11.38
CA ASN A 43 -22.76 -6.61 -12.61
C ASN A 43 -21.68 -6.76 -13.69
N VAL A 44 -20.53 -7.38 -13.37
CA VAL A 44 -19.41 -7.60 -14.31
C VAL A 44 -18.74 -8.96 -14.05
N PRO A 45 -19.30 -10.07 -14.56
CA PRO A 45 -18.79 -11.43 -14.32
C PRO A 45 -17.29 -11.62 -14.62
N LEU A 46 -16.75 -10.90 -15.60
CA LEU A 46 -15.31 -10.90 -15.95
C LEU A 46 -14.40 -10.35 -14.85
N MET A 47 -14.89 -9.40 -14.05
CA MET A 47 -14.14 -8.87 -12.92
C MET A 47 -14.03 -9.90 -11.79
N ARG A 48 -14.97 -10.88 -11.72
CA ARG A 48 -14.97 -11.92 -10.69
C ARG A 48 -13.76 -12.83 -10.84
N LYS A 49 -13.48 -13.30 -12.05
CA LYS A 49 -12.30 -14.16 -12.32
C LYS A 49 -11.00 -13.45 -11.94
N SER A 50 -10.85 -12.19 -12.36
CA SER A 50 -9.65 -11.39 -12.04
C SER A 50 -9.50 -11.13 -10.54
N TYR A 51 -10.62 -10.92 -9.83
CA TYR A 51 -10.65 -10.74 -8.39
C TYR A 51 -10.30 -12.02 -7.63
N GLU A 52 -10.86 -13.17 -8.01
CA GLU A 52 -10.53 -14.47 -7.40
C GLU A 52 -9.06 -14.85 -7.61
N GLU A 53 -8.53 -14.58 -8.81
CA GLU A 53 -7.10 -14.77 -9.09
C GLU A 53 -6.23 -13.85 -8.23
N HIS A 54 -6.64 -12.58 -8.07
CA HIS A 54 -5.97 -11.65 -7.17
C HIS A 54 -5.99 -12.17 -5.72
N LYS A 55 -7.17 -12.55 -5.22
CA LYS A 55 -7.36 -13.08 -3.88
C LYS A 55 -6.49 -14.31 -3.63
N SER A 56 -6.51 -15.29 -4.55
CA SER A 56 -5.70 -16.50 -4.48
C SER A 56 -4.20 -16.18 -4.42
N THR A 57 -3.71 -15.36 -5.36
CA THR A 57 -2.30 -14.95 -5.43
C THR A 57 -1.85 -14.25 -4.14
N VAL A 58 -2.66 -13.31 -3.64
CA VAL A 58 -2.33 -12.52 -2.46
C VAL A 58 -2.26 -13.40 -1.22
N ASN A 59 -3.22 -14.31 -1.03
CA ASN A 59 -3.20 -15.24 0.09
C ASN A 59 -1.98 -16.16 -0.01
N GLU A 60 -1.72 -16.75 -1.17
CA GLU A 60 -0.55 -17.62 -1.36
C GLU A 60 0.78 -16.89 -1.08
N PHE A 61 0.90 -15.64 -1.53
CA PHE A 61 2.05 -14.79 -1.24
C PHE A 61 2.26 -14.59 0.27
N TYR A 62 1.21 -14.17 0.98
CA TYR A 62 1.32 -13.92 2.42
C TYR A 62 1.49 -15.20 3.24
N GLU A 63 0.90 -16.33 2.83
CA GLU A 63 1.17 -17.63 3.45
C GLU A 63 2.65 -17.97 3.37
N LEU A 64 3.25 -17.81 2.19
CA LEU A 64 4.65 -18.11 1.95
C LEU A 64 5.58 -17.22 2.77
N ILE A 65 5.40 -15.90 2.72
CA ILE A 65 6.29 -14.96 3.41
C ILE A 65 6.15 -15.04 4.93
N LEU A 66 4.95 -15.28 5.46
CA LEU A 66 4.75 -15.49 6.89
C LEU A 66 5.31 -16.84 7.34
N LYS A 67 5.19 -17.90 6.53
CA LYS A 67 5.78 -19.21 6.82
C LYS A 67 7.30 -19.18 6.80
N LYS A 68 7.89 -18.48 5.81
CA LYS A 68 9.35 -18.33 5.66
C LYS A 68 9.96 -17.24 6.58
N ASP A 69 9.13 -16.54 7.35
CA ASP A 69 9.51 -15.42 8.23
C ASP A 69 10.30 -14.29 7.50
N ILE A 70 9.84 -13.94 6.30
CA ILE A 70 10.45 -12.91 5.45
C ILE A 70 9.76 -11.56 5.70
N PRO A 71 10.47 -10.54 6.25
CA PRO A 71 9.89 -9.22 6.45
C PRO A 71 9.40 -8.64 5.14
N THR A 72 8.17 -8.15 5.17
CA THR A 72 7.53 -7.53 4.01
C THR A 72 6.87 -6.24 4.43
N VAL A 73 7.14 -5.16 3.69
CA VAL A 73 6.52 -3.86 3.93
C VAL A 73 6.01 -3.27 2.64
N ALA A 74 4.87 -2.57 2.72
CA ALA A 74 4.32 -1.83 1.61
C ALA A 74 4.47 -0.34 1.87
N ILE A 75 4.91 0.40 0.86
CA ILE A 75 5.27 1.81 0.99
C ILE A 75 4.40 2.66 0.06
N SER A 76 3.68 3.61 0.65
CA SER A 76 2.88 4.59 -0.08
C SER A 76 3.41 6.00 0.13
N LYS A 77 3.60 6.74 -0.96
CA LYS A 77 4.00 8.16 -0.93
C LYS A 77 2.87 9.10 -0.52
N ASP A 78 1.62 8.71 -0.80
CA ASP A 78 0.43 9.53 -0.59
C ASP A 78 -0.74 8.64 -0.16
N PRO A 79 -0.79 8.11 1.07
CA PRO A 79 -1.98 7.39 1.53
C PRO A 79 -3.11 8.42 1.77
N THR A 80 -3.89 8.76 0.74
CA THR A 80 -4.99 9.73 0.85
C THR A 80 -6.26 9.14 1.49
N ALA A 81 -6.12 8.17 2.39
CA ALA A 81 -7.24 7.41 2.94
C ALA A 81 -7.53 7.70 4.43
N ASN A 82 -6.80 8.64 5.07
CA ASN A 82 -6.95 8.97 6.50
C ASN A 82 -6.82 7.74 7.43
N ARG A 83 -6.21 6.65 6.96
CA ARG A 83 -6.24 5.35 7.66
C ARG A 83 -5.49 5.43 8.98
N TYR A 84 -4.31 6.01 8.97
CA TYR A 84 -3.52 6.16 10.19
C TYR A 84 -4.23 7.09 11.17
N PHE A 85 -4.83 8.18 10.67
CA PHE A 85 -5.55 9.12 11.54
C PHE A 85 -6.83 8.51 12.17
N VAL A 86 -7.61 7.78 11.37
CA VAL A 86 -8.80 7.07 11.85
C VAL A 86 -8.42 5.95 12.81
N SER A 87 -7.34 5.21 12.53
CA SER A 87 -6.79 4.22 13.45
C SER A 87 -6.39 4.87 14.76
N LEU A 88 -5.66 5.98 14.73
CA LEU A 88 -5.23 6.68 15.94
C LEU A 88 -6.44 7.08 16.80
N TYR A 89 -7.47 7.65 16.17
CA TYR A 89 -8.73 7.94 16.83
C TYR A 89 -9.37 6.69 17.47
N LYS A 90 -9.49 5.59 16.71
CA LYS A 90 -10.05 4.33 17.23
C LYS A 90 -9.22 3.80 18.39
N SER A 91 -7.90 3.84 18.30
CA SER A 91 -6.95 3.41 19.31
C SER A 91 -7.02 4.26 20.59
N THR A 92 -7.32 5.56 20.51
CA THR A 92 -7.57 6.38 21.72
C THR A 92 -8.85 6.01 22.47
N ARG A 93 -9.81 5.37 21.80
CA ARG A 93 -11.08 4.94 22.41
C ARG A 93 -11.07 3.47 22.81
N SER A 94 -10.43 2.64 21.98
CA SER A 94 -10.36 1.19 22.08
C SER A 94 -9.01 0.73 21.47
N PRO A 95 -7.93 0.72 22.27
CA PRO A 95 -6.61 0.24 21.82
C PRO A 95 -6.69 -1.19 21.29
N SER A 96 -5.99 -1.49 20.19
CA SER A 96 -5.69 -2.87 19.79
C SER A 96 -4.43 -3.37 20.49
N PRO A 97 -4.30 -4.69 20.71
CA PRO A 97 -3.03 -5.29 21.14
C PRO A 97 -1.87 -5.00 20.17
N ASN A 98 -2.18 -4.70 18.90
CA ASN A 98 -1.22 -4.38 17.85
C ASN A 98 -0.87 -2.87 17.78
N ASP A 99 -1.39 -2.03 18.68
CA ASP A 99 -1.13 -0.60 18.66
C ASP A 99 0.07 -0.21 19.55
N GLU A 100 0.95 0.64 19.02
CA GLU A 100 1.89 1.44 19.80
C GLU A 100 1.28 2.83 19.98
N ILE A 101 1.01 3.24 21.22
CA ILE A 101 0.51 4.59 21.49
C ILE A 101 1.40 5.20 22.57
N ASP A 102 1.88 6.40 22.29
CA ASP A 102 2.51 7.23 23.31
C ASP A 102 1.50 7.51 24.43
N SER A 103 1.94 7.39 25.68
CA SER A 103 1.11 7.81 26.82
C SER A 103 0.63 9.25 26.62
N LEU A 104 -0.62 9.54 27.01
CA LEU A 104 -1.27 10.85 26.84
C LEU A 104 -0.46 12.08 27.33
N GLY A 105 0.63 11.85 28.09
CA GLY A 105 1.54 12.88 28.59
C GLY A 105 2.60 13.38 27.59
N SER A 106 3.01 12.62 26.55
CA SER A 106 4.15 13.00 25.69
C SER A 106 3.79 13.73 24.39
N LEU A 107 2.58 13.51 23.86
CA LEU A 107 2.03 14.29 22.73
C LEU A 107 1.18 15.43 23.28
N GLY A 108 1.62 16.68 23.06
CA GLY A 108 0.99 17.91 23.54
C GLY A 108 -0.52 17.79 23.73
N SER A 109 -0.95 17.86 24.99
CA SER A 109 -2.26 17.43 25.49
C SER A 109 -3.48 17.92 24.70
N ASN A 110 -3.38 19.06 24.01
CA ASN A 110 -4.47 19.62 23.22
C ASN A 110 -4.72 18.90 21.88
N LEU A 111 -3.69 18.33 21.24
CA LEU A 111 -3.87 17.64 19.95
C LEU A 111 -4.58 16.30 20.18
N MET A 112 -4.07 15.47 21.11
CA MET A 112 -4.67 14.17 21.43
C MET A 112 -6.07 14.29 22.03
N LYS A 113 -6.31 15.28 22.91
CA LYS A 113 -7.67 15.58 23.44
C LYS A 113 -8.67 15.88 22.33
N ASN A 114 -8.22 16.54 21.26
CA ASN A 114 -9.08 16.89 20.16
C ASN A 114 -9.29 15.70 19.22
N ILE A 115 -8.27 14.84 18.99
CA ILE A 115 -8.38 13.65 18.13
C ILE A 115 -9.49 12.73 18.57
N GLY A 116 -9.64 12.50 19.89
CA GLY A 116 -10.71 11.67 20.46
C GLY A 116 -12.14 12.19 20.23
N LYS A 117 -12.33 13.41 19.70
CA LYS A 117 -13.65 13.97 19.40
C LYS A 117 -14.21 13.40 18.10
N LYS A 118 -15.49 13.01 18.12
CA LYS A 118 -16.19 12.44 16.96
C LYS A 118 -16.14 13.44 15.79
N GLY A 119 -15.73 12.96 14.62
CA GLY A 119 -15.72 13.76 13.38
C GLY A 119 -14.46 14.60 13.15
N MET A 120 -13.47 14.61 14.05
CA MET A 120 -12.27 15.43 13.85
C MET A 120 -11.44 15.04 12.60
N TYR A 121 -11.46 13.76 12.22
CA TYR A 121 -10.85 13.25 10.99
C TYR A 121 -11.48 13.79 9.70
N ASN A 122 -12.65 14.42 9.77
CA ASN A 122 -13.26 15.11 8.63
C ASN A 122 -12.75 16.55 8.46
N PHE A 123 -12.15 17.14 9.50
CA PHE A 123 -11.77 18.56 9.52
C PHE A 123 -10.27 18.81 9.34
N ILE A 124 -9.42 17.77 9.46
CA ILE A 124 -7.98 17.87 9.31
C ILE A 124 -7.52 16.84 8.28
N SER A 125 -6.79 17.29 7.27
CA SER A 125 -6.14 16.37 6.33
C SER A 125 -5.01 15.62 7.02
N GLU A 126 -4.92 14.30 6.79
CA GLU A 126 -3.84 13.45 7.31
C GLU A 126 -2.45 14.03 6.96
N ASN A 127 -2.29 14.57 5.75
CA ASN A 127 -1.06 15.28 5.37
C ASN A 127 -0.71 16.46 6.29
N SER A 128 -1.68 17.32 6.63
CA SER A 128 -1.45 18.43 7.56
C SER A 128 -1.17 17.94 8.98
N PHE A 129 -1.83 16.86 9.41
CA PHE A 129 -1.59 16.24 10.70
C PHE A 129 -0.17 15.68 10.80
N ILE A 130 0.27 14.91 9.81
CA ILE A 130 1.60 14.31 9.76
C ILE A 130 2.69 15.36 9.64
N LYS A 131 2.49 16.44 8.87
CA LYS A 131 3.42 17.59 8.85
C LYS A 131 3.63 18.18 10.24
N LYS A 132 2.55 18.35 11.02
CA LYS A 132 2.64 18.84 12.41
C LYS A 132 3.34 17.87 13.35
N LEU A 133 3.08 16.56 13.19
CA LEU A 133 3.62 15.49 14.03
C LEU A 133 5.12 15.28 13.80
N MET A 134 5.52 15.29 12.52
CA MET A 134 6.88 15.00 12.11
C MET A 134 7.79 16.23 12.19
N ARG A 135 7.24 17.45 12.20
CA ARG A 135 8.00 18.72 12.25
C ARG A 135 9.17 18.73 11.23
N ASP A 136 10.11 19.64 11.45
CA ASP A 136 11.39 19.77 10.74
C ASP A 136 12.44 18.73 11.19
N ASP A 137 12.03 17.66 11.87
CA ASP A 137 12.98 16.62 12.30
C ASP A 137 13.59 15.92 11.07
N SER A 138 14.88 15.55 11.17
CA SER A 138 15.65 14.92 10.09
C SER A 138 15.31 13.45 9.91
N PHE A 139 15.22 12.70 11.01
CA PHE A 139 14.82 11.30 11.05
C PHE A 139 13.75 11.08 12.12
N LYS A 140 12.58 10.57 11.72
CA LYS A 140 11.47 10.33 12.65
C LYS A 140 10.50 9.27 12.12
N ARG A 141 9.98 8.46 13.03
CA ARG A 141 8.89 7.51 12.81
C ARG A 141 7.73 7.87 13.73
N THR A 142 6.49 7.78 13.28
CA THR A 142 5.36 7.78 14.21
C THR A 142 5.25 6.41 14.86
N LYS A 143 4.53 6.34 15.98
CA LYS A 143 4.08 5.08 16.54
C LYS A 143 3.31 4.25 15.50
N TYR A 144 3.33 2.92 15.62
CA TYR A 144 2.56 2.06 14.71
C TYR A 144 1.15 1.85 15.24
N LEU A 145 0.18 1.77 14.33
CA LEU A 145 -1.22 1.53 14.65
C LEU A 145 -1.77 0.46 13.72
N GLU A 146 -2.64 -0.40 14.23
CA GLU A 146 -3.41 -1.31 13.40
C GLU A 146 -4.22 -0.47 12.38
N ILE A 147 -4.01 -0.63 11.07
CA ILE A 147 -4.73 0.14 10.05
C ILE A 147 -5.95 -0.56 9.46
N THR A 148 -6.08 -1.87 9.65
CA THR A 148 -7.25 -2.64 9.22
C THR A 148 -8.54 -2.14 9.85
N ARG A 149 -8.51 -1.76 11.13
CA ARG A 149 -9.61 -1.06 11.81
C ARG A 149 -10.08 0.22 11.12
N ALA A 150 -9.26 0.90 10.31
CA ALA A 150 -9.65 2.14 9.65
C ALA A 150 -10.25 1.93 8.26
N LEU A 151 -10.25 0.69 7.76
CA LEU A 151 -10.80 0.37 6.45
C LEU A 151 -12.33 0.34 6.49
N ARG A 152 -12.93 0.69 5.35
CA ARG A 152 -14.38 0.54 5.14
C ARG A 152 -14.76 -0.86 4.68
N ASN A 153 -13.86 -1.50 3.93
CA ASN A 153 -14.02 -2.85 3.39
C ASN A 153 -12.87 -3.72 3.90
N GLU A 154 -13.04 -5.02 3.91
CA GLU A 154 -11.98 -5.94 4.28
C GLU A 154 -10.94 -6.05 3.16
N ILE A 155 -9.80 -6.63 3.50
CA ILE A 155 -8.72 -6.88 2.55
C ILE A 155 -8.84 -8.30 1.98
N PRO A 156 -8.41 -8.53 0.73
CA PRO A 156 -8.44 -9.87 0.13
C PRO A 156 -7.55 -10.91 0.83
N ALA A 157 -6.48 -10.46 1.51
CA ALA A 157 -5.57 -11.31 2.29
C ALA A 157 -6.21 -11.68 3.64
N GLU A 158 -6.77 -12.88 3.75
CA GLU A 158 -7.58 -13.28 4.92
C GLU A 158 -6.74 -13.29 6.20
N MET A 159 -5.52 -13.85 6.15
CA MET A 159 -4.60 -13.90 7.30
C MET A 159 -4.08 -12.54 7.77
N LEU A 160 -4.29 -11.49 6.99
CA LEU A 160 -3.88 -10.14 7.34
C LEU A 160 -5.04 -9.30 7.91
N ARG A 161 -6.28 -9.83 7.93
CA ARG A 161 -7.45 -9.08 8.43
C ARG A 161 -7.29 -8.85 9.94
N GLY A 162 -7.21 -7.58 10.35
CA GLY A 162 -6.91 -7.21 11.74
C GLY A 162 -5.41 -7.18 12.08
N GLU A 163 -4.56 -7.53 11.12
CA GLU A 163 -3.15 -7.90 11.35
C GLU A 163 -2.20 -7.06 10.49
N ILE A 164 -2.59 -5.83 10.14
CA ILE A 164 -1.69 -4.88 9.44
C ILE A 164 -1.53 -3.62 10.27
N CYS A 165 -0.28 -3.31 10.59
CA CYS A 165 0.13 -2.11 11.30
C CYS A 165 0.78 -1.10 10.36
N GLY A 166 0.61 0.18 10.67
CA GLY A 166 1.05 1.25 9.81
C GLY A 166 1.59 2.42 10.58
N PHE A 167 2.57 3.09 9.97
CA PHE A 167 3.23 4.26 10.53
C PHE A 167 3.80 5.14 9.42
N TYR A 168 4.03 6.40 9.74
CA TYR A 168 4.78 7.30 8.87
C TYR A 168 6.24 7.28 9.23
N MET A 169 7.08 7.44 8.22
CA MET A 169 8.52 7.53 8.33
C MET A 169 9.05 8.72 7.54
N LYS A 170 9.90 9.51 8.17
CA LYS A 170 10.63 10.64 7.60
C LYS A 170 12.12 10.38 7.79
N THR A 171 12.88 10.39 6.69
CA THR A 171 14.31 10.05 6.70
C THR A 171 15.22 11.23 6.38
N VAL A 172 14.68 12.28 5.76
CA VAL A 172 15.39 13.50 5.41
C VAL A 172 14.50 14.69 5.74
N ARG A 173 15.08 15.73 6.37
CA ARG A 173 14.35 16.91 6.89
C ARG A 173 13.47 17.59 5.84
N GLU A 174 14.00 17.80 4.65
CA GLU A 174 13.35 18.54 3.56
C GLU A 174 12.41 17.67 2.71
N GLN A 175 12.42 16.36 2.93
CA GLN A 175 11.63 15.42 2.14
C GLN A 175 10.32 15.09 2.85
N ARG A 176 9.31 14.76 2.04
CA ARG A 176 8.01 14.34 2.56
C ARG A 176 8.15 12.96 3.23
N PRO A 177 7.46 12.72 4.36
CA PRO A 177 7.38 11.37 4.91
C PRO A 177 6.61 10.46 3.95
N PHE A 178 6.93 9.17 4.00
CA PHE A 178 6.15 8.12 3.36
C PHE A 178 5.46 7.25 4.42
N PHE A 179 4.43 6.55 4.00
CA PHE A 179 3.65 5.66 4.84
C PHE A 179 4.07 4.22 4.62
N VAL A 180 4.23 3.49 5.72
CA VAL A 180 4.67 2.10 5.74
C VAL A 180 3.55 1.26 6.33
N GLU A 181 3.22 0.16 5.67
CA GLU A 181 2.32 -0.89 6.16
C GLU A 181 3.09 -2.19 6.31
N ILE A 182 2.90 -2.86 7.45
CA ILE A 182 3.59 -4.09 7.79
C ILE A 182 2.59 -5.09 8.39
N PRO A 183 2.71 -6.39 8.11
CA PRO A 183 2.02 -7.43 8.87
C PRO A 183 2.40 -7.36 10.35
N SER A 184 1.43 -7.50 11.24
CA SER A 184 1.56 -7.50 12.70
C SER A 184 2.65 -8.46 13.18
N LYS A 185 2.76 -9.63 12.54
CA LYS A 185 3.78 -10.64 12.80
C LYS A 185 5.21 -10.08 12.82
N PHE A 186 5.48 -9.05 12.02
CA PHE A 186 6.81 -8.43 11.91
C PHE A 186 6.97 -7.18 12.78
N MET A 187 6.02 -6.84 13.66
CA MET A 187 6.12 -5.67 14.55
C MET A 187 7.36 -5.71 15.45
N GLY A 188 7.76 -6.90 15.93
CA GLY A 188 8.99 -7.08 16.70
C GLY A 188 10.28 -6.72 15.94
N ARG A 189 10.21 -6.56 14.61
CA ARG A 189 11.33 -6.20 13.72
C ARG A 189 11.22 -4.77 13.18
N VAL A 190 10.32 -3.94 13.73
CA VAL A 190 10.10 -2.55 13.26
C VAL A 190 11.38 -1.71 13.25
N ASP A 191 12.25 -1.86 14.24
CA ASP A 191 13.50 -1.09 14.31
C ASP A 191 14.50 -1.51 13.21
N GLU A 192 14.59 -2.82 12.95
CA GLU A 192 15.38 -3.38 11.85
C GLU A 192 14.88 -2.87 10.50
N ILE A 193 13.57 -2.99 10.27
CA ILE A 193 12.88 -2.50 9.06
C ILE A 193 13.15 -1.00 8.88
N THR A 194 12.97 -0.20 9.94
CA THR A 194 13.17 1.26 9.89
C THR A 194 14.63 1.60 9.56
N ARG A 195 15.60 0.86 10.10
CA ARG A 195 17.02 1.05 9.78
C ARG A 195 17.32 0.76 8.30
N ILE A 196 16.80 -0.34 7.76
CA ILE A 196 16.95 -0.71 6.34
C ILE A 196 16.33 0.36 5.44
N LEU A 197 15.08 0.75 5.72
CA LEU A 197 14.36 1.77 4.96
C LEU A 197 15.07 3.13 5.02
N SER A 198 15.67 3.46 6.16
CA SER A 198 16.44 4.70 6.33
C SER A 198 17.66 4.71 5.43
N ALA A 199 18.46 3.64 5.46
CA ALA A 199 19.64 3.48 4.61
C ALA A 199 19.27 3.58 3.11
N PHE A 200 18.25 2.83 2.68
CA PHE A 200 17.79 2.87 1.29
C PHE A 200 17.23 4.22 0.87
N SER A 201 16.66 4.99 1.79
CA SER A 201 16.10 6.32 1.49
C SER A 201 17.16 7.42 1.49
N TYR A 202 18.18 7.29 2.34
CA TYR A 202 19.26 8.26 2.46
C TYR A 202 20.19 8.22 1.24
N TYR A 203 20.56 7.02 0.78
CA TYR A 203 21.42 6.82 -0.39
C TYR A 203 20.66 6.75 -1.73
N SER A 204 19.38 7.12 -1.72
CA SER A 204 18.57 7.12 -2.93
C SER A 204 18.86 8.31 -3.84
N LEU A 205 18.85 8.07 -5.16
CA LEU A 205 18.82 9.14 -6.17
C LEU A 205 17.59 10.05 -6.04
N ARG A 206 16.56 9.62 -5.31
CA ARG A 206 15.47 10.45 -4.82
C ARG A 206 15.50 10.43 -3.28
N PRO A 207 16.22 11.38 -2.65
CA PRO A 207 16.33 11.44 -1.20
C PRO A 207 14.97 11.37 -0.52
N GLY A 208 14.88 10.66 0.59
CA GLY A 208 13.64 10.53 1.35
C GLY A 208 12.69 9.42 0.88
N TYR A 209 13.07 8.63 -0.13
CA TYR A 209 12.29 7.47 -0.59
C TYR A 209 13.21 6.28 -0.93
N PRO A 210 12.87 5.04 -0.55
CA PRO A 210 13.75 3.89 -0.73
C PRO A 210 14.19 3.69 -2.20
N PHE A 211 15.52 3.61 -2.40
CA PHE A 211 16.11 3.47 -3.72
C PHE A 211 15.60 2.27 -4.53
N PRO A 212 15.46 1.04 -3.97
CA PRO A 212 15.00 -0.10 -4.78
C PRO A 212 13.62 0.13 -5.40
N LEU A 213 12.69 0.73 -4.65
CA LEU A 213 11.37 1.11 -5.18
C LEU A 213 11.47 2.23 -6.21
N TYR A 214 12.33 3.23 -5.99
CA TYR A 214 12.57 4.29 -6.97
C TYR A 214 13.10 3.72 -8.30
N ALA A 215 14.07 2.80 -8.23
CA ALA A 215 14.66 2.16 -9.40
C ALA A 215 13.62 1.31 -10.14
N ALA A 216 12.83 0.51 -9.42
CA ALA A 216 11.74 -0.26 -10.00
C ALA A 216 10.74 0.65 -10.72
N HIS A 217 10.27 1.71 -10.05
CA HIS A 217 9.34 2.68 -10.61
C HIS A 217 9.89 3.35 -11.88
N LYS A 218 11.16 3.75 -11.89
CA LYS A 218 11.81 4.38 -13.05
C LYS A 218 12.01 3.42 -14.22
N LYS A 219 12.24 2.13 -13.95
CA LYS A 219 12.42 1.11 -14.98
C LYS A 219 11.10 0.79 -15.70
N VAL A 220 9.98 0.82 -14.99
CA VAL A 220 8.64 0.53 -15.55
C VAL A 220 7.88 1.79 -15.99
N GLU A 221 8.46 2.98 -15.82
CA GLU A 221 7.82 4.25 -16.16
C GLU A 221 7.52 4.34 -17.66
N LEU A 222 6.23 4.26 -18.02
CA LEU A 222 5.74 4.44 -19.37
C LEU A 222 5.87 5.92 -19.79
N LYS A 223 6.92 6.24 -20.54
CA LYS A 223 7.15 7.61 -21.05
C LYS A 223 5.98 8.05 -21.93
N LYS A 224 5.65 9.35 -21.87
CA LYS A 224 4.56 9.99 -22.64
C LYS A 224 4.54 9.65 -24.13
N LYS A 225 5.71 9.49 -24.76
CA LYS A 225 5.84 9.07 -26.17
C LYS A 225 5.26 7.68 -26.41
N TYR A 226 5.53 6.72 -25.53
CA TYR A 226 4.99 5.36 -25.63
C TYR A 226 3.49 5.35 -25.37
N CYS A 227 3.00 6.08 -24.35
CA CYS A 227 1.56 6.18 -24.08
C CYS A 227 0.79 6.74 -25.28
N ARG A 228 1.30 7.80 -25.94
CA ARG A 228 0.69 8.35 -27.15
C ARG A 228 0.62 7.33 -28.28
N ASN A 229 1.69 6.58 -28.49
CA ASN A 229 1.73 5.55 -29.52
C ASN A 229 0.75 4.42 -29.22
N ILE A 230 0.73 3.91 -27.98
CA ILE A 230 -0.20 2.87 -27.54
C ILE A 230 -1.65 3.36 -27.68
N ALA A 231 -1.96 4.57 -27.19
CA ALA A 231 -3.30 5.15 -27.32
C ALA A 231 -3.71 5.34 -28.79
N THR A 232 -2.77 5.72 -29.66
CA THR A 232 -3.04 5.86 -31.10
C THR A 232 -3.30 4.49 -31.74
N ILE A 233 -2.51 3.48 -31.40
CA ILE A 233 -2.70 2.10 -31.88
C ILE A 233 -4.05 1.56 -31.41
N LEU A 234 -4.36 1.67 -30.12
CA LEU A 234 -5.64 1.25 -29.54
C LEU A 234 -6.81 1.99 -30.19
N ARG A 235 -6.71 3.31 -30.40
CA ARG A 235 -7.74 4.08 -31.09
C ARG A 235 -7.91 3.63 -32.54
N ASN A 236 -6.82 3.32 -33.24
CA ASN A 236 -6.87 2.87 -34.62
C ASN A 236 -7.48 1.46 -34.75
N ILE A 237 -7.11 0.53 -33.86
CA ILE A 237 -7.73 -0.79 -33.74
C ILE A 237 -9.22 -0.61 -33.45
N ALA A 238 -9.54 0.21 -32.44
CA ALA A 238 -10.92 0.46 -32.05
C ALA A 238 -11.76 1.09 -33.17
N SER A 239 -11.20 2.06 -33.90
CA SER A 239 -11.90 2.70 -35.02
C SER A 239 -12.13 1.75 -36.20
N LYS A 240 -11.21 0.80 -36.44
CA LYS A 240 -11.31 -0.17 -37.52
C LYS A 240 -12.24 -1.33 -37.18
N GLU A 241 -12.13 -1.86 -35.97
CA GLU A 241 -12.86 -3.06 -35.55
C GLU A 241 -14.23 -2.73 -34.96
N PHE A 242 -14.34 -1.64 -34.20
CA PHE A 242 -15.57 -1.29 -33.50
C PHE A 242 -16.45 -0.28 -34.25
N LYS A 243 -15.92 0.42 -35.28
CA LYS A 243 -16.68 1.38 -36.13
C LYS A 243 -17.53 2.41 -35.34
N GLY A 244 -17.15 2.74 -34.11
CA GLY A 244 -17.88 3.66 -33.23
C GLY A 244 -18.74 3.00 -32.15
N ASP A 245 -18.88 1.67 -32.15
CA ASP A 245 -19.57 0.89 -31.11
C ASP A 245 -18.59 0.21 -30.15
N TYR A 246 -18.20 0.94 -29.11
CA TYR A 246 -17.24 0.46 -28.11
C TYR A 246 -17.78 -0.63 -27.18
N THR A 247 -19.09 -0.98 -27.26
CA THR A 247 -19.64 -2.09 -26.46
C THR A 247 -19.10 -3.45 -26.91
N LEU A 248 -18.65 -3.54 -28.16
CA LEU A 248 -18.00 -4.70 -28.75
C LEU A 248 -16.71 -5.14 -28.02
N ILE A 249 -16.04 -4.26 -27.26
CA ILE A 249 -14.83 -4.58 -26.48
C ILE A 249 -15.11 -5.61 -25.38
N PHE A 250 -16.38 -5.76 -24.96
CA PHE A 250 -16.81 -6.69 -23.92
C PHE A 250 -17.37 -8.01 -24.48
N GLU A 251 -17.31 -8.22 -25.80
CA GLU A 251 -17.72 -9.47 -26.44
C GLU A 251 -16.60 -10.52 -26.43
N GLU A 252 -16.95 -11.78 -26.14
CA GLU A 252 -16.01 -12.92 -26.03
C GLU A 252 -15.03 -13.04 -27.21
N LYS A 253 -15.45 -12.69 -28.44
CA LYS A 253 -14.64 -12.83 -29.67
C LYS A 253 -13.37 -11.99 -29.70
N PHE A 254 -13.26 -10.94 -28.89
CA PHE A 254 -12.06 -10.10 -28.80
C PHE A 254 -11.15 -10.48 -27.63
N HIS A 255 -11.48 -11.54 -26.89
CA HIS A 255 -10.75 -11.95 -25.69
C HIS A 255 -9.86 -13.19 -25.89
N ASP A 256 -10.15 -14.07 -26.85
CA ASP A 256 -9.41 -15.35 -27.05
C ASP A 256 -8.13 -15.26 -27.91
N ARG A 257 -7.63 -14.06 -28.23
CA ARG A 257 -6.47 -13.89 -29.16
C ARG A 257 -5.29 -13.04 -28.65
N LEU A 258 -5.18 -12.76 -27.36
CA LEU A 258 -4.00 -12.11 -26.75
C LEU A 258 -3.47 -12.92 -25.57
#